data_AF-S4P369-F1
#
_entry.id   AF-S4P369-F1
#
_cell.length_a   1.000
_cell.length_b   1.000
_cell.length_c   1.000
_cell.angle_alpha   90.00
_cell.angle_beta   90.00
_cell.angle_gamma   90.00
#
_symmetry.space_group_name_H-M   'P 1'
#
loop_
_entity.id
_entity.type
_entity.pdbx_description
1 polymer ?
#
loop_
_entity_poly.entity_id
_entity_poly.type
_entity_poly.pdbx_seq_one_letter_code
_entity_poly.pdbx_strand_id
1 'polypeptide(L)' 'RRAWPGVARVRSVRQFDAAFTARHFGFASAEAYYAAATLRGRLGAVRVPLLCLQAADDPFQPAGVLP' A
#
# COMPACT_ATOMS: atom_id res chain seq x y z
N ARG A 1 -1.20 6.15 24.96
CA ARG A 1 -1.42 6.22 23.50
C ARG A 1 -0.05 6.11 22.82
N ARG A 2 0.15 5.18 21.87
CA ARG A 2 1.43 5.07 21.15
C ARG A 2 1.58 6.31 20.28
N ALA A 3 2.55 7.17 20.58
CA ALA A 3 2.86 8.32 19.74
C ALA A 3 3.62 7.84 18.50
N TRP A 4 3.36 8.45 17.34
CA TRP A 4 4.07 8.19 16.09
C TRP A 4 4.96 9.38 15.75
N PRO A 5 6.06 9.59 16.51
CA PRO A 5 6.98 10.67 16.24
C PRO A 5 7.52 10.53 14.81
N GLY A 6 7.48 11.62 14.06
CA GLY A 6 7.90 11.67 12.66
C GLY A 6 6.76 11.83 11.64
N VAL A 7 5.54 11.39 11.97
CA VAL A 7 4.38 11.46 11.03
C VAL A 7 4.06 12.90 10.64
N ALA A 8 4.08 13.84 11.58
CA ALA A 8 3.76 15.25 11.32
C ALA A 8 4.73 15.97 10.34
N ARG A 9 5.87 15.35 10.00
CA ARG A 9 6.89 15.95 9.11
C ARG A 9 6.98 15.25 7.75
N VAL A 10 6.21 14.20 7.50
CA VAL A 10 6.29 13.45 6.25
C VAL A 10 5.76 14.28 5.09
N ARG A 11 6.35 14.11 3.91
CA ARG A 11 6.04 14.83 2.67
C ARG A 11 5.68 13.89 1.52
N SER A 12 5.54 12.60 1.80
CA SER A 12 5.12 11.60 0.82
C SER A 12 4.41 10.43 1.50
N VAL A 13 3.59 9.71 0.74
CA VAL A 13 2.90 8.49 1.18
C VAL A 13 3.92 7.46 1.66
N ARG A 14 5.03 7.27 0.93
CA ARG A 14 6.10 6.34 1.32
C ARG A 14 6.74 6.68 2.67
N GLN A 15 6.94 7.97 2.97
CA GLN A 15 7.43 8.39 4.28
C GLN A 15 6.40 8.17 5.39
N PHE A 16 5.11 8.40 5.09
CA PHE A 16 4.03 8.06 6.02
C PHE A 16 4.02 6.55 6.30
N ASP A 17 4.15 5.72 5.26
CA ASP A 17 4.18 4.27 5.39
C ASP A 17 5.36 3.79 6.22
N ALA A 18 6.54 4.38 6.05
CA ALA A 18 7.70 4.07 6.90
C ALA A 18 7.49 4.52 8.36
N ALA A 19 6.95 5.72 8.58
CA ALA A 19 6.82 6.32 9.91
C ALA A 19 5.64 5.76 10.74
N PHE A 20 4.58 5.32 10.06
CA PHE A 20 3.33 4.84 10.65
C PHE A 20 3.00 3.41 10.19
N THR A 21 2.64 3.20 8.92
CA THR A 21 2.03 1.94 8.43
C THR A 21 2.88 0.71 8.76
N ALA A 22 4.13 0.69 8.32
CA ALA A 22 5.05 -0.41 8.57
C ALA A 22 5.21 -0.69 10.07
N ARG A 23 5.43 0.35 10.88
CA ARG A 23 5.63 0.24 12.34
C ARG A 23 4.37 -0.13 13.10
N HIS A 24 3.20 0.24 12.58
CA HIS A 24 1.91 -0.09 13.15
C HIS A 24 1.58 -1.58 12.93
N PHE A 25 1.88 -2.09 11.75
CA PHE A 25 1.62 -3.48 11.37
C PHE A 25 2.81 -4.44 11.61
N GLY A 26 3.90 -3.97 12.20
CA GLY A 26 5.04 -4.81 12.58
C GLY A 26 6.02 -5.16 11.46
N PHE A 27 5.97 -4.45 10.33
CA PHE A 27 6.95 -4.58 9.25
C PHE A 27 8.26 -3.88 9.60
N ALA A 28 9.37 -4.47 9.18
CA ALA A 28 10.72 -3.93 9.39
C ALA A 28 10.96 -2.62 8.60
N SER A 29 10.30 -2.44 7.45
CA SER A 29 10.41 -1.24 6.62
C SER A 29 9.19 -1.07 5.72
N ALA A 30 9.10 0.07 5.03
CA ALA A 30 8.08 0.31 4.00
C ALA A 30 8.23 -0.67 2.81
N GLU A 31 9.46 -1.07 2.47
CA GLU A 31 9.72 -2.07 1.42
C GLU A 31 9.20 -3.44 1.83
N ALA A 32 9.46 -3.86 3.07
CA ALA A 32 8.94 -5.11 3.60
C ALA A 32 7.40 -5.12 3.58
N TYR A 33 6.79 -4.00 3.96
CA TYR A 33 5.36 -3.79 3.84
C TYR A 33 4.88 -3.91 2.38
N TYR A 34 5.47 -3.17 1.44
CA TYR A 34 5.04 -3.21 0.02
C TYR A 34 5.25 -4.59 -0.62
N ALA A 35 6.33 -5.29 -0.31
CA ALA A 35 6.56 -6.65 -0.80
C ALA A 35 5.50 -7.64 -0.28
N ALA A 36 5.09 -7.48 0.99
CA ALA A 36 4.06 -8.32 1.58
C ALA A 36 2.65 -7.98 1.07
N ALA A 37 2.35 -6.69 0.90
CA ALA A 37 1.01 -6.17 0.59
C ALA A 37 0.68 -6.10 -0.92
N THR A 38 1.68 -6.17 -1.80
CA THR A 38 1.43 -6.08 -3.25
C THR A 38 0.71 -7.31 -3.82
N LEU A 39 -0.23 -7.07 -4.74
CA LEU A 39 -0.86 -8.11 -5.56
C LEU A 39 -0.03 -8.47 -6.81
N ARG A 40 1.04 -7.71 -7.10
CA ARG A 40 1.88 -7.93 -8.28
C ARG A 40 2.45 -9.34 -8.26
N GLY A 41 2.25 -10.08 -9.35
CA GLY A 41 2.69 -11.47 -9.48
C GLY A 41 1.83 -12.51 -8.72
N ARG A 42 0.79 -12.08 -8.00
CA ARG A 42 -0.09 -12.98 -7.22
C ARG A 42 -1.46 -13.21 -7.88
N LEU A 43 -1.90 -12.30 -8.76
CA LEU A 43 -3.22 -12.42 -9.43
C LEU A 43 -3.38 -13.72 -10.21
N GLY A 44 -2.31 -14.27 -10.80
CA GLY A 44 -2.35 -15.55 -11.52
C GLY A 44 -2.68 -16.77 -10.64
N ALA A 45 -2.63 -16.65 -9.32
CA ALA A 45 -3.01 -17.73 -8.40
C ALA A 45 -4.52 -17.77 -8.08
N VAL A 46 -5.29 -16.77 -8.51
CA VAL A 46 -6.73 -16.70 -8.26
C VAL A 46 -7.45 -17.72 -9.15
N ARG A 47 -8.22 -18.64 -8.54
CA ARG A 47 -8.91 -19.74 -9.26
C ARG A 47 -10.40 -19.47 -9.52
N VAL A 48 -10.94 -18.45 -8.89
CA VAL A 48 -12.34 -18.04 -9.07
C VAL A 48 -12.39 -16.83 -10.00
N PRO A 49 -13.41 -16.68 -10.86
CA PRO A 49 -13.58 -15.48 -11.66
C PRO A 49 -13.53 -14.22 -10.77
N LEU A 50 -12.63 -13.30 -11.09
CA LEU A 50 -12.38 -12.08 -10.33
C LEU A 50 -12.72 -10.86 -11.18
N LEU A 51 -13.60 -10.01 -10.65
CA LEU A 51 -13.88 -8.70 -11.20
C LEU A 51 -13.02 -7.65 -10.48
N CYS A 52 -12.13 -6.98 -11.22
CA CYS A 52 -11.36 -5.85 -10.72
C CYS A 52 -12.04 -4.54 -11.16
N LEU A 53 -12.32 -3.64 -10.22
CA LEU A 53 -12.92 -2.34 -10.46
C LEU A 53 -12.06 -1.25 -9.81
N GLN A 54 -12.00 -0.09 -10.45
CA GLN A 54 -11.34 1.10 -9.94
C GLN A 54 -12.18 2.33 -10.29
N ALA A 55 -12.21 3.31 -9.39
CA ALA A 55 -12.81 4.60 -9.66
C ALA A 55 -11.94 5.39 -10.66
N ALA A 56 -12.55 5.96 -11.70
CA ALA A 56 -11.83 6.72 -12.73
C ALA A 56 -11.17 8.00 -12.16
N ASP A 57 -11.68 8.50 -11.05
CA ASP A 57 -11.27 9.71 -10.35
C ASP A 57 -10.47 9.42 -9.06
N ASP A 58 -9.97 8.19 -8.89
CA ASP A 58 -9.16 7.83 -7.73
C ASP A 58 -7.87 8.68 -7.66
N PRO A 59 -7.63 9.45 -6.57
CA PRO A 59 -6.48 10.34 -6.47
C PRO A 59 -5.17 9.61 -6.14
N PHE A 60 -5.23 8.32 -5.79
CA PHE A 60 -4.08 7.47 -5.47
C PHE A 60 -3.74 6.49 -6.59
N GLN A 61 -4.73 6.04 -7.37
CA GLN A 61 -4.56 5.01 -8.41
C GLN A 61 -4.70 5.57 -9.83
N PRO A 62 -3.63 5.52 -10.66
CA PRO A 62 -3.71 5.94 -12.06
C PRO A 62 -4.73 5.12 -12.86
N ALA A 63 -5.40 5.72 -13.85
CA ALA A 63 -6.42 5.03 -14.64
C ALA A 63 -5.91 3.79 -15.41
N GLY A 64 -4.62 3.74 -15.74
CA GLY A 64 -4.00 2.65 -16.50
C GLY A 64 -3.38 1.52 -15.68
N VAL A 65 -3.80 1.32 -14.41
CA VAL A 65 -3.21 0.29 -13.54
C VAL A 65 -3.93 -1.04 -13.52
N LEU A 66 -5.19 -1.09 -13.95
CA LEU A 66 -5.88 -2.37 -14.15
C LEU A 66 -5.27 -3.08 -15.38
N PRO A 67 -5.06 -4.41 -15.30
CA PRO A 67 -4.54 -5.20 -16.41
C PRO A 67 -5.48 -5.25 -17.61
#